data_AF-A0A7C5XBC1-F1
#
_entry.id   AF-A0A7C5XBC1-F1
#
_cell.length_a   1.000
_cell.length_b   1.000
_cell.length_c   1.000
_cell.angle_alpha   90.00
_cell.angle_beta   90.00
_cell.angle_gamma   90.00
#
_symmetry.space_group_name_H-M   'P 1'
#
loop_
_entity.id
_entity.type
_entity.pdbx_description
1 polymer ?
#
loop_
_entity_poly.entity_id
_entity_poly.type
_entity_poly.pdbx_seq_one_letter_code
_entity_poly.pdbx_strand_id
1 'polypeptide(L)'
;MQFLKLYLRLCDKIPRDAVVHMGFRVGNGVIYHIVRRPSGVYIAAARCEECLFYKLMTQSYVLGMPMIIDGKLRVIVADSHAVRKLLSKHASWIIKAEPLNSADVTLTKRQREILAALANGHNITSAARASAVSKVAVYKTFKKTLRKLAILTS
;
A
#
# COMPACT_ATOMS: atom_id res chain seq x y z
N MET A 1 6.86 -10.57 11.61
CA MET A 1 7.20 -9.68 10.47
C MET A 1 6.61 -8.30 10.72
N GLN A 2 7.44 -7.26 10.60
CA GLN A 2 7.02 -5.85 10.67
C GLN A 2 7.07 -5.23 9.28
N PHE A 3 6.39 -4.10 9.10
CA PHE A 3 6.36 -3.35 7.85
C PHE A 3 6.72 -1.89 8.09
N LEU A 4 7.17 -1.21 7.05
CA LEU A 4 7.30 0.24 7.01
C LEU A 4 6.33 0.79 5.97
N LYS A 5 5.52 1.77 6.37
CA LYS A 5 4.81 2.64 5.43
C LYS A 5 5.69 3.83 5.11
N LEU A 6 6.18 3.86 3.88
CA LEU A 6 7.09 4.87 3.37
C LEU A 6 6.32 5.89 2.55
N TYR A 7 6.60 7.16 2.77
CA TYR A 7 6.24 8.25 1.88
C TYR A 7 7.53 8.77 1.26
N LEU A 8 7.67 8.58 -0.04
CA LEU A 8 8.85 8.95 -0.82
C LEU A 8 8.54 10.17 -1.68
N ARG A 9 9.55 10.97 -1.97
CA ARG A 9 9.47 11.98 -3.02
C ARG A 9 9.18 11.29 -4.36
N LEU A 10 8.31 11.88 -5.17
CA LEU A 10 8.18 11.46 -6.57
C LEU A 10 9.50 11.74 -7.28
N CYS A 11 9.93 10.82 -8.15
CA CYS A 11 11.10 11.08 -8.98
C CYS A 11 10.79 12.15 -10.03
N ASP A 12 11.85 12.77 -10.54
CA ASP A 12 11.80 13.78 -11.60
C ASP A 12 11.10 13.28 -12.88
N LYS A 13 11.10 11.97 -13.12
CA LYS A 13 10.43 11.35 -14.27
C LYS A 13 8.91 11.27 -14.12
N ILE A 14 8.38 11.27 -12.89
CA ILE A 14 6.94 11.26 -12.64
C ILE A 14 6.44 12.70 -12.60
N PRO A 15 5.47 13.07 -13.46
CA PRO A 15 4.91 14.43 -13.48
C PRO A 15 4.34 14.84 -12.12
N ARG A 16 4.54 16.11 -11.74
CA ARG A 16 4.08 16.64 -10.44
C ARG A 16 2.56 16.63 -10.28
N ASP A 17 1.83 16.66 -11.39
CA ASP A 17 0.36 16.60 -11.45
C ASP A 17 -0.17 15.17 -11.57
N ALA A 18 0.67 14.14 -11.41
CA ALA A 18 0.22 12.76 -11.34
C ALA A 18 -0.64 12.55 -10.08
N VAL A 19 -1.82 11.95 -10.26
CA VAL A 19 -2.82 11.75 -9.19
C VAL A 19 -2.94 10.29 -8.75
N VAL A 20 -2.63 9.34 -9.63
CA VAL A 20 -2.73 7.89 -9.32
C VAL A 20 -1.56 7.15 -9.95
N HIS A 21 -0.96 6.22 -9.19
CA HIS A 21 -0.06 5.21 -9.73
C HIS A 21 -0.89 3.99 -10.15
N MET A 22 -0.91 3.71 -11.45
CA MET A 22 -1.75 2.64 -12.02
C MET A 22 -1.00 1.31 -12.14
N GLY A 23 0.32 1.33 -11.94
CA GLY A 23 1.17 0.16 -12.08
C GLY A 23 2.50 0.47 -12.73
N PHE A 24 3.26 -0.57 -13.02
CA PHE A 24 4.56 -0.44 -13.63
C PHE A 24 4.91 -1.66 -14.47
N ARG A 25 5.84 -1.48 -15.40
CA ARG A 25 6.48 -2.54 -16.16
C ARG A 25 8.00 -2.39 -16.02
N VAL A 26 8.70 -3.51 -15.93
CA VAL A 26 10.17 -3.52 -15.96
C VAL A 26 10.62 -4.26 -17.21
N GLY A 27 11.63 -3.72 -17.90
CA GLY A 27 12.26 -4.37 -19.04
C GLY A 27 13.52 -3.63 -19.47
N ASN A 28 14.53 -4.37 -19.94
CA ASN A 28 15.77 -3.80 -20.50
C ASN A 28 16.46 -2.77 -19.56
N GLY A 29 16.48 -3.04 -18.25
CA GLY A 29 17.10 -2.13 -17.27
C GLY A 29 16.32 -0.83 -17.00
N VAL A 30 15.09 -0.72 -17.49
CA VAL A 30 14.22 0.44 -17.33
C VAL A 30 12.94 0.02 -16.61
N ILE A 31 12.48 0.86 -15.67
CA ILE A 31 11.15 0.78 -15.08
C ILE A 31 10.26 1.87 -15.70
N TYR A 32 9.10 1.43 -16.19
CA TYR A 32 8.05 2.26 -16.74
C TYR A 32 6.93 2.37 -15.72
N HIS A 33 6.76 3.53 -15.11
CA HIS A 33 5.64 3.81 -14.21
C HIS A 33 4.45 4.33 -15.02
N ILE A 34 3.32 3.67 -14.89
CA ILE A 34 2.06 4.08 -15.53
C ILE A 34 1.30 4.91 -14.50
N VAL A 35 1.10 6.19 -14.79
CA VAL A 35 0.45 7.13 -13.88
C VAL A 35 -0.72 7.82 -14.56
N ARG A 36 -1.79 8.09 -13.80
CA ARG A 36 -2.90 8.94 -14.23
C ARG A 36 -2.59 10.38 -13.88
N ARG A 37 -2.77 11.27 -14.85
CA ARG A 37 -2.81 12.73 -14.69
C ARG A 37 -4.24 13.20 -15.02
N PRO A 38 -4.62 14.44 -14.66
CA PRO A 38 -5.89 15.02 -15.12
C PRO A 38 -6.06 14.95 -16.65
N SER A 39 -4.99 15.23 -17.40
CA SER A 39 -5.00 15.27 -18.87
C SER A 39 -5.00 13.89 -19.56
N GLY A 40 -4.61 12.82 -18.86
CA GLY A 40 -4.45 11.51 -19.52
C GLY A 40 -3.66 10.50 -18.69
N VAL A 41 -3.39 9.35 -19.29
CA VAL A 41 -2.40 8.40 -18.77
C VAL A 41 -1.02 8.81 -19.29
N TYR A 42 -0.01 8.74 -18.43
CA TYR A 42 1.38 9.06 -18.75
C TYR A 42 2.29 7.91 -18.33
N ILE A 43 3.32 7.64 -19.15
CA ILE A 43 4.31 6.61 -18.89
C ILE A 43 5.64 7.29 -18.55
N ALA A 44 6.02 7.23 -17.29
CA ALA A 44 7.30 7.75 -16.80
C ALA A 44 8.36 6.65 -16.85
N ALA A 45 9.41 6.85 -17.65
CA ALA A 45 10.53 5.92 -17.75
C ALA A 45 11.70 6.37 -16.87
N ALA A 46 12.26 5.46 -16.06
CA ALA A 46 13.45 5.69 -15.26
C ALA A 46 14.39 4.48 -15.34
N ARG A 47 15.71 4.70 -15.27
CA ARG A 47 16.64 3.58 -15.16
C ARG A 47 16.40 2.85 -13.85
N CYS A 48 16.44 1.52 -13.88
CA CYS A 48 16.24 0.68 -12.69
C CYS A 48 17.21 1.04 -11.55
N GLU A 49 18.46 1.35 -11.88
CA GLU A 49 19.50 1.76 -10.92
C GLU A 49 19.23 3.11 -10.24
N GLU A 50 18.38 3.95 -10.83
CA GLU A 50 18.01 5.28 -10.31
C GLU A 50 16.70 5.23 -9.51
N CYS A 51 15.84 4.24 -9.77
CA CYS A 51 14.52 4.16 -9.15
C CYS A 51 14.54 3.50 -7.77
N LEU A 52 14.29 4.30 -6.72
CA LEU A 52 14.20 3.78 -5.34
C LEU A 52 13.08 2.75 -5.17
N PHE A 53 11.94 2.92 -5.84
CA PHE A 53 10.86 1.93 -5.80
C PHE A 53 11.31 0.58 -6.39
N TYR A 54 12.03 0.59 -7.51
CA TYR A 54 12.61 -0.63 -8.08
C TYR A 54 13.60 -1.30 -7.12
N LYS A 55 14.48 -0.53 -6.48
CA LYS A 55 15.39 -1.05 -5.45
C LYS A 55 14.65 -1.67 -4.27
N LEU A 56 13.56 -1.05 -3.82
CA LEU A 56 12.73 -1.60 -2.74
C LEU A 56 12.07 -2.92 -3.14
N MET A 57 11.54 -3.02 -4.36
CA MET A 57 10.94 -4.26 -4.87
C MET A 57 11.93 -5.41 -5.02
N THR A 58 13.18 -5.11 -5.35
CA THR A 58 14.21 -6.14 -5.56
C THR A 58 14.90 -6.57 -4.27
N GLN A 59 14.87 -5.74 -3.22
CA GLN A 59 15.52 -6.02 -1.94
C GLN A 59 14.55 -6.37 -0.80
N SER A 60 13.24 -6.29 -1.03
CA SER A 60 12.22 -6.57 -0.02
C SER A 60 10.88 -6.95 -0.63
N TYR A 61 10.02 -7.51 0.20
CA TYR A 61 8.62 -7.70 -0.12
C TYR A 61 7.87 -6.35 -0.05
N VAL A 62 7.26 -5.95 -1.16
CA VAL A 62 6.36 -4.78 -1.24
C VAL A 62 4.93 -5.26 -1.11
N LEU A 63 4.21 -4.73 -0.13
CA LEU A 63 2.81 -5.05 0.10
C LEU A 63 1.91 -4.13 -0.72
N GLY A 64 1.15 -4.74 -1.64
CA GLY A 64 0.22 -4.03 -2.51
C GLY A 64 0.92 -3.24 -3.62
N MET A 65 0.16 -2.38 -4.30
CA MET A 65 0.69 -1.49 -5.32
C MET A 65 1.15 -0.18 -4.69
N PRO A 66 2.20 0.47 -5.23
CA PRO A 66 2.54 1.83 -4.84
C PRO A 66 1.37 2.76 -5.16
N MET A 67 1.20 3.82 -4.37
CA MET A 67 0.13 4.80 -4.53
C MET A 67 0.69 6.21 -4.57
N ILE A 68 0.04 7.12 -5.28
CA ILE A 68 0.33 8.56 -5.17
C ILE A 68 -0.68 9.17 -4.21
N ILE A 69 -0.19 9.74 -3.11
CA ILE A 69 -1.00 10.40 -2.07
C ILE A 69 -0.35 11.75 -1.78
N ASP A 70 -1.11 12.83 -1.95
CA ASP A 70 -0.65 14.21 -1.75
C ASP A 70 0.68 14.53 -2.46
N GLY A 71 0.82 14.06 -3.71
CA GLY A 71 2.04 14.27 -4.51
C GLY A 71 3.26 13.48 -4.05
N LYS A 72 3.07 12.42 -3.24
CA LYS A 72 4.14 11.56 -2.71
C LYS A 72 3.89 10.11 -3.12
N LEU A 73 4.96 9.36 -3.35
CA LEU A 73 4.85 7.92 -3.59
C LEU A 73 4.77 7.19 -2.25
N ARG A 74 3.62 6.60 -1.94
CA ARG A 74 3.41 5.76 -0.77
C ARG A 74 3.66 4.30 -1.13
N VAL A 75 4.51 3.65 -0.33
CA VAL A 75 4.88 2.23 -0.51
C VAL A 75 4.90 1.56 0.85
N ILE A 76 4.34 0.35 0.96
CA ILE A 76 4.44 -0.47 2.17
C ILE A 76 5.43 -1.59 1.90
N VAL A 77 6.47 -1.72 2.71
CA VAL A 77 7.53 -2.72 2.52
C VAL A 77 7.77 -3.51 3.80
N ALA A 78 8.21 -4.76 3.70
CA ALA A 78 8.66 -5.50 4.88
C ALA A 78 9.87 -4.79 5.50
N ASP A 79 9.82 -4.62 6.83
CA ASP A 79 10.90 -4.00 7.59
C ASP A 79 12.03 -5.01 7.80
N SER A 80 13.13 -4.83 7.07
CA SER A 80 14.31 -5.68 7.13
C SER A 80 15.57 -4.83 7.22
N HIS A 81 16.67 -5.43 7.68
CA HIS A 81 17.97 -4.76 7.71
C HIS A 81 18.39 -4.25 6.32
N ALA A 82 18.11 -5.01 5.26
CA ALA A 82 18.39 -4.61 3.88
C ALA A 82 17.63 -3.33 3.49
N VAL A 83 16.33 -3.26 3.80
CA VAL A 83 15.53 -2.06 3.58
C VAL A 83 16.07 -0.88 4.38
N ARG A 84 16.33 -1.05 5.68
CA ARG A 84 16.87 0.04 6.51
C ARG A 84 18.18 0.60 5.95
N LYS A 85 19.10 -0.28 5.53
CA LYS A 85 20.34 0.12 4.86
C LYS A 85 20.10 0.85 3.54
N LEU A 86 19.17 0.38 2.72
CA LEU A 86 18.78 1.04 1.46
C LEU A 86 18.22 2.45 1.73
N LEU A 87 17.35 2.58 2.73
CA LEU A 87 16.73 3.83 3.13
C LEU A 87 17.76 4.83 3.66
N SER A 88 18.71 4.39 4.49
CA SER A 88 19.80 5.27 4.95
C SER A 88 20.62 5.85 3.79
N LYS A 89 20.90 5.05 2.75
CA LYS A 89 21.61 5.52 1.54
C LYS A 89 20.81 6.52 0.71
N HIS A 90 19.49 6.53 0.84
CA HIS A 90 18.58 7.39 0.07
C HIS A 90 17.74 8.28 0.99
N ALA A 91 18.29 8.70 2.14
CA ALA A 91 17.55 9.46 3.15
C ALA A 91 16.89 10.74 2.60
N SER A 92 17.53 11.41 1.63
CA SER A 92 17.01 12.61 0.97
C SER A 92 15.73 12.38 0.15
N TRP A 93 15.43 11.13 -0.20
CA TRP A 93 14.23 10.74 -0.96
C TRP A 93 13.06 10.34 -0.07
N ILE A 94 13.30 10.16 1.23
CA ILE A 94 12.30 9.70 2.19
C ILE A 94 11.72 10.92 2.88
N ILE A 95 10.40 11.10 2.76
CA ILE A 95 9.67 12.17 3.45
C ILE A 95 9.26 11.70 4.83
N LYS A 96 8.77 10.45 4.93
CA LYS A 96 8.30 9.87 6.18
C LYS A 96 8.40 8.35 6.13
N ALA A 97 8.74 7.73 7.25
CA ALA A 97 8.67 6.29 7.45
C ALA A 97 7.90 6.02 8.75
N GLU A 98 6.83 5.23 8.65
CA GLU A 98 6.00 4.86 9.80
C GLU A 98 6.08 3.35 10.01
N PRO A 99 6.41 2.87 11.23
CA PRO A 99 6.36 1.45 11.52
C PRO A 99 4.91 0.96 11.51
N LEU A 100 4.70 -0.22 10.94
CA LEU A 100 3.42 -0.92 10.89
C LEU A 100 3.60 -2.36 11.37
N ASN A 101 2.66 -2.83 12.20
CA ASN A 101 2.63 -4.23 12.56
C ASN A 101 1.99 -5.04 11.43
N SER A 102 2.42 -6.29 11.26
CA SER A 102 1.76 -7.23 10.34
C SER A 102 0.26 -7.38 10.61
N ALA A 103 -0.13 -7.29 11.88
CA ALA A 103 -1.52 -7.30 12.31
C ALA A 103 -2.35 -6.14 11.73
N ASP A 104 -1.74 -5.00 11.40
CA ASP A 104 -2.41 -3.80 10.89
C ASP A 104 -2.64 -3.85 9.37
N VAL A 105 -1.88 -4.69 8.67
CA VAL A 105 -1.90 -4.77 7.20
C VAL A 105 -2.42 -6.11 6.67
N THR A 106 -2.67 -7.08 7.55
CA THR A 106 -3.19 -8.40 7.17
C THR A 106 -4.66 -8.53 7.58
N LEU A 107 -5.53 -8.83 6.62
CA LEU A 107 -6.93 -9.18 6.89
C LEU A 107 -7.03 -10.68 7.23
N THR A 108 -7.63 -11.01 8.38
CA THR A 108 -7.91 -12.41 8.72
C THR A 108 -9.08 -12.94 7.90
N LYS A 109 -9.20 -14.28 7.78
CA LYS A 109 -10.35 -14.93 7.13
C LYS A 109 -11.68 -14.36 7.65
N ARG A 110 -11.81 -14.27 8.98
CA ARG A 110 -12.99 -13.74 9.65
C ARG A 110 -13.32 -12.29 9.29
N GLN A 111 -12.28 -11.45 9.14
CA GLN A 111 -12.45 -10.06 8.73
C GLN A 111 -12.97 -9.95 7.31
N ARG A 112 -12.45 -10.78 6.39
CA ARG A 112 -12.91 -10.84 4.99
C ARG A 112 -14.35 -11.33 4.89
N GLU A 113 -14.70 -12.37 5.64
CA GLU A 113 -16.07 -12.90 5.68
C GLU A 113 -17.09 -11.85 6.15
N ILE A 114 -16.79 -11.14 7.24
CA ILE A 114 -17.68 -10.08 7.75
C ILE A 114 -17.82 -8.95 6.73
N LEU A 115 -16.71 -8.55 6.09
CA LEU A 115 -16.74 -7.52 5.04
C LEU A 115 -17.58 -7.96 3.84
N ALA A 116 -17.42 -9.20 3.38
CA ALA A 116 -18.18 -9.77 2.28
C ALA A 116 -19.69 -9.88 2.60
N ALA A 117 -20.04 -10.33 3.81
CA ALA A 117 -21.43 -10.41 4.24
C ALA A 117 -22.10 -9.03 4.18
N LEU A 118 -21.43 -8.00 4.73
CA LEU A 118 -21.95 -6.63 4.72
C LEU A 118 -22.06 -6.07 3.28
N ALA A 119 -21.09 -6.34 2.42
CA ALA A 119 -21.14 -5.96 1.01
C ALA A 119 -22.32 -6.60 0.25
N ASN A 120 -22.72 -7.82 0.64
CA ASN A 120 -23.85 -8.55 0.08
C ASN A 120 -25.21 -8.17 0.72
N GLY A 121 -25.28 -7.07 1.46
CA GLY A 121 -26.54 -6.56 2.04
C GLY A 121 -26.95 -7.19 3.37
N HIS A 122 -26.13 -8.08 3.95
CA HIS A 122 -26.35 -8.50 5.33
C HIS A 122 -26.06 -7.36 6.30
N ASN A 123 -26.73 -7.36 7.45
CA ASN A 123 -26.42 -6.42 8.53
C ASN A 123 -25.63 -7.12 9.66
N ILE A 124 -25.20 -6.32 10.64
CA ILE A 124 -24.41 -6.82 11.80
C ILE A 124 -25.18 -7.94 12.54
N THR A 125 -26.50 -7.84 12.63
CA THR A 125 -27.33 -8.84 13.33
C THR A 125 -27.36 -10.16 12.56
N SER A 126 -27.60 -10.15 11.25
CA SER A 126 -27.60 -11.39 10.46
C SER A 126 -26.22 -12.03 10.37
N ALA A 127 -25.15 -11.23 10.25
CA ALA A 127 -23.77 -11.74 10.27
C ALA A 127 -23.39 -12.37 11.63
N ALA A 128 -23.86 -11.78 12.73
CA ALA A 128 -23.67 -12.31 14.08
C ALA A 128 -24.35 -13.69 14.24
N ARG A 129 -25.61 -13.80 13.80
CA ARG A 129 -26.37 -15.06 13.80
C ARG A 129 -25.71 -16.14 12.97
N ALA A 130 -25.34 -15.83 11.71
CA ALA A 130 -24.70 -16.78 10.79
C ALA A 130 -23.37 -17.34 11.31
N SER A 131 -22.77 -16.68 12.29
CA SER A 131 -21.46 -17.03 12.81
C SER A 131 -21.46 -17.39 14.29
N ALA A 132 -22.63 -17.54 14.91
CA ALA A 132 -22.78 -17.83 16.33
C ALA A 132 -21.93 -16.94 17.27
N VAL A 133 -21.84 -15.64 16.99
CA VAL A 133 -21.12 -14.66 17.83
C VAL A 133 -22.02 -13.48 18.21
N SER A 134 -21.60 -12.67 19.19
CA SER A 134 -22.33 -11.47 19.58
C SER A 134 -22.26 -10.37 18.51
N LYS A 135 -23.30 -9.52 18.45
CA LYS A 135 -23.31 -8.32 17.58
C LYS A 135 -22.12 -7.40 17.84
N VAL A 136 -21.73 -7.27 19.11
CA VAL A 136 -20.59 -6.47 19.55
C VAL A 136 -19.27 -7.00 18.98
N ALA A 137 -19.10 -8.33 18.94
CA ALA A 137 -17.90 -8.95 18.37
C ALA A 137 -17.80 -8.69 16.85
N VAL A 138 -18.91 -8.81 16.13
CA VAL A 138 -18.97 -8.47 14.69
C VAL A 138 -18.65 -7.00 14.46
N TYR A 139 -19.27 -6.10 15.22
CA TYR A 139 -19.01 -4.66 15.11
C TYR A 139 -17.55 -4.29 15.38
N LYS A 140 -16.94 -4.83 16.46
CA LYS A 140 -15.52 -4.62 16.76
C LYS A 140 -14.63 -5.13 15.63
N THR A 141 -14.96 -6.30 15.06
CA THR A 141 -14.19 -6.89 13.96
C THR A 141 -14.32 -6.06 12.68
N PHE A 142 -15.53 -5.58 12.37
CA PHE A 142 -15.78 -4.70 11.24
C PHE A 142 -15.00 -3.38 11.38
N LYS A 143 -15.10 -2.70 12.52
CA LYS A 143 -14.35 -1.46 12.80
C LYS A 143 -12.84 -1.68 12.66
N LYS A 144 -12.32 -2.80 13.18
CA LYS A 144 -10.90 -3.15 13.01
C LYS A 144 -10.55 -3.38 11.54
N THR A 145 -11.42 -4.03 10.77
CA THR A 145 -11.23 -4.28 9.33
C THR A 145 -11.18 -2.98 8.54
N LEU A 146 -12.10 -2.04 8.80
CA LEU A 146 -12.10 -0.73 8.16
C LEU A 146 -10.81 0.06 8.44
N ARG A 147 -10.31 0.03 9.67
CA ARG A 147 -9.01 0.66 10.00
C ARG A 147 -7.85 0.09 9.20
N LYS A 148 -7.81 -1.25 9.03
CA LYS A 148 -6.79 -1.91 8.20
C LYS A 148 -6.92 -1.51 6.73
N LEU A 149 -8.14 -1.49 6.21
CA LEU A 149 -8.41 -1.08 4.83
C LEU A 149 -7.97 0.37 4.59
N ALA A 150 -8.27 1.28 5.52
CA ALA A 150 -7.77 2.65 5.45
C ALA A 150 -6.24 2.65 5.31
N ILE A 151 -5.49 1.96 6.18
CA ILE A 151 -4.02 1.86 6.06
C ILE A 151 -3.57 1.32 4.70
N LEU A 152 -4.30 0.37 4.12
CA LEU A 152 -3.95 -0.23 2.82
C LEU A 152 -4.29 0.68 1.64
N THR A 153 -5.30 1.56 1.75
CA THR A 153 -5.80 2.39 0.65
C THR A 153 -5.57 3.90 0.80
N SER A 154 -5.10 4.39 1.96
CA SER A 154 -4.87 5.82 2.27
C SER A 154 -3.43 6.29 2.37
#